data_AF-A0A398CGZ2-F1
#
_entry.id   AF-A0A398CGZ2-F1
#
_cell.length_a   1.000
_cell.length_b   1.000
_cell.length_c   1.000
_cell.angle_alpha   90.00
_cell.angle_beta   90.00
_cell.angle_gamma   90.00
#
_symmetry.space_group_name_H-M   'P 1'
#
loop_
_entity.id
_entity.type
_entity.pdbx_description
1 polymer ?
#
loop_
_entity_poly.entity_id
_entity_poly.type
_entity_poly.pdbx_seq_one_letter_code
_entity_poly.pdbx_strand_id
1 'polypeptide(L)'
;MKVTHMFKITSRSHTEIAAQLQRFADGDFTAVASPVAAKRKNDSLLFTLRRSSNSLRTLLRLVFRSSRELGDRLDSVTQRSEIISGQAATVTNTIQEVTLGVQEAAENVQRMSEEIAVIHGNLQELQLHSDDISASSSTYRSTVEQGLEAMGRLTGTLETMVGDSEEMTAEMREFREAFVMIANMSKLIDDIASQTQLLALNANIEAARAGDHGTGFAVVAQEVSKLALQTRESAVRITEQMTAATRRSGRLEEAVERMKASVLESSSAMEETTERFKGFAKFIADTDGQLQRMNGNLRAVTDSTSSLSEAVMSTSAMVEQMAAGTEEALASVDVQQHNILSMNESVRQAVSTGMSLRSAVSQFKLPAENGMTPLSSAIESWMEGALGVRAIMLSMIECRAPEDIRAWNERKLAMEQQLEQRFEELAVHCADSRDSRCLAELREAWESFHRTKDRNAGYMLNGEYEKARQGLTQQGRQLFKAALDHAIQWMEDEPIAV
;
A
#
# COMPACT_ATOMS: atom_id res chain seq x y z
N MET A 1 -54.10 -95.70 20.72
CA MET A 1 -53.64 -95.20 19.40
C MET A 1 -53.36 -93.67 19.36
N LYS A 2 -53.96 -92.82 20.21
CA LYS A 2 -53.67 -91.36 20.23
C LYS A 2 -52.34 -90.95 20.88
N VAL A 3 -51.78 -91.73 21.81
CA VAL A 3 -50.53 -91.39 22.54
C VAL A 3 -49.27 -91.60 21.68
N THR A 4 -49.22 -92.68 20.89
CA THR A 4 -48.07 -93.03 20.03
C THR A 4 -47.90 -92.06 18.86
N HIS A 5 -49.00 -91.48 18.37
CA HIS A 5 -48.95 -90.44 17.34
C HIS A 5 -48.43 -89.11 17.90
N MET A 6 -48.76 -88.78 19.16
CA MET A 6 -48.28 -87.57 19.84
C MET A 6 -46.76 -87.63 20.15
N PHE A 7 -46.23 -88.82 20.49
CA PHE A 7 -44.79 -89.04 20.73
C PHE A 7 -43.95 -89.05 19.44
N LYS A 8 -44.48 -89.57 18.32
CA LYS A 8 -43.78 -89.53 17.02
C LYS A 8 -43.67 -88.11 16.46
N ILE A 9 -44.72 -87.30 16.62
CA ILE A 9 -44.76 -85.92 16.15
C ILE A 9 -43.79 -85.02 16.93
N THR A 10 -43.67 -85.21 18.25
CA THR A 10 -42.69 -84.50 19.09
C THR A 10 -41.24 -84.87 18.74
N SER A 11 -40.95 -86.15 18.43
CA SER A 11 -39.59 -86.58 18.04
C SER A 11 -39.10 -85.99 16.70
N ARG A 12 -40.00 -85.79 15.73
CA ARG A 12 -39.68 -85.16 14.43
C ARG A 12 -39.37 -83.67 14.57
N SER A 13 -40.14 -82.94 15.37
CA SER A 13 -39.88 -81.52 15.63
C SER A 13 -38.50 -81.29 16.28
N HIS A 14 -38.10 -82.16 17.22
CA HIS A 14 -36.81 -82.05 17.90
C HIS A 14 -35.62 -82.38 16.99
N THR A 15 -35.77 -83.31 16.05
CA THR A 15 -34.71 -83.63 15.07
C THR A 15 -34.54 -82.52 14.03
N GLU A 16 -35.63 -81.88 13.59
CA GLU A 16 -35.57 -80.70 12.72
C GLU A 16 -34.95 -79.49 13.42
N ILE A 17 -35.31 -79.23 14.67
CA ILE A 17 -34.70 -78.18 15.51
C ILE A 17 -33.20 -78.44 15.69
N ALA A 18 -32.79 -79.67 16.02
CA ALA A 18 -31.38 -80.03 16.20
C ALA A 18 -30.58 -79.87 14.90
N ALA A 19 -31.15 -80.25 13.75
CA ALA A 19 -30.52 -80.06 12.45
C ALA A 19 -30.36 -78.57 12.07
N GLN A 20 -31.35 -77.72 12.38
CA GLN A 20 -31.25 -76.27 12.17
C GLN A 20 -30.22 -75.62 13.09
N LEU A 21 -30.20 -76.00 14.36
CA LEU A 21 -29.19 -75.53 15.32
C LEU A 21 -27.78 -75.94 14.92
N GLN A 22 -27.60 -77.17 14.41
CA GLN A 22 -26.31 -77.62 13.89
C GLN A 22 -25.86 -76.76 12.70
N ARG A 23 -26.76 -76.47 11.75
CA ARG A 23 -26.45 -75.58 10.62
C ARG A 23 -26.08 -74.16 11.07
N PHE A 24 -26.74 -73.62 12.09
CA PHE A 24 -26.37 -72.32 12.66
C PHE A 24 -25.00 -72.37 13.35
N ALA A 25 -24.69 -73.46 14.07
CA ALA A 25 -23.38 -73.67 14.66
C ALA A 25 -22.28 -73.76 13.58
N ASP A 26 -22.61 -74.33 12.42
CA ASP A 26 -21.74 -74.42 11.25
C ASP A 26 -21.71 -73.11 10.41
N GLY A 27 -22.42 -72.07 10.86
CA GLY A 27 -22.49 -70.76 10.19
C GLY A 27 -23.35 -70.73 8.91
N ASP A 28 -24.13 -71.78 8.64
CA ASP A 28 -25.02 -71.88 7.50
C ASP A 28 -26.44 -71.38 7.82
N PHE A 29 -26.72 -70.15 7.39
CA PHE A 29 -28.03 -69.51 7.52
C PHE A 29 -28.87 -69.61 6.24
N THR A 30 -28.53 -70.50 5.30
CA THR A 30 -29.21 -70.55 3.99
C THR A 30 -30.59 -71.21 4.01
N ALA A 31 -30.88 -72.06 5.01
CA ALA A 31 -32.14 -72.80 5.07
C ALA A 31 -33.34 -71.91 5.40
N VAL A 32 -34.42 -72.03 4.61
CA VAL A 32 -35.74 -71.55 5.01
C VAL A 32 -36.49 -72.71 5.66
N ALA A 33 -36.91 -72.55 6.91
CA ALA A 33 -37.66 -73.58 7.60
C ALA A 33 -39.05 -73.74 6.95
N SER A 34 -39.37 -74.95 6.47
CA SER A 34 -40.62 -75.24 5.73
C SER A 34 -41.90 -74.75 6.47
N PRO A 35 -42.96 -74.29 5.76
CA PRO A 35 -44.19 -73.75 6.38
C PRO A 35 -45.03 -74.77 7.16
N VAL A 36 -44.65 -76.04 7.17
CA VAL A 36 -45.52 -77.15 7.59
C VAL A 36 -45.39 -77.45 9.09
N ALA A 37 -45.84 -76.53 9.96
CA ALA A 37 -46.23 -76.87 11.35
C ALA A 37 -47.02 -75.77 12.11
N ALA A 38 -47.32 -74.62 11.51
CA ALA A 38 -47.91 -73.47 12.22
C ALA A 38 -49.43 -73.60 12.53
N LYS A 39 -49.88 -74.74 13.07
CA LYS A 39 -51.27 -74.91 13.56
C LYS A 39 -51.41 -75.39 14.99
N ARG A 40 -50.32 -75.63 15.75
CA ARG A 40 -50.44 -76.03 17.16
C ARG A 40 -49.52 -75.21 18.06
N LYS A 41 -50.11 -74.69 19.15
CA LYS A 41 -49.54 -73.83 20.21
C LYS A 41 -48.29 -74.38 20.95
N ASN A 42 -47.68 -75.49 20.51
CA ASN A 42 -46.52 -76.12 21.16
C ASN A 42 -45.16 -75.95 20.43
N ASP A 43 -45.09 -75.27 19.28
CA ASP A 43 -43.83 -75.02 18.55
C ASP A 43 -43.18 -73.65 18.89
N SER A 44 -43.29 -73.22 20.15
CA SER A 44 -42.67 -71.96 20.62
C SER A 44 -41.16 -71.93 20.38
N LEU A 45 -40.48 -73.07 20.45
CA LEU A 45 -39.03 -73.16 20.24
C LEU A 45 -38.63 -73.03 18.77
N LEU A 46 -39.34 -73.71 17.85
CA LEU A 46 -39.11 -73.60 16.40
C LEU A 46 -39.38 -72.18 15.91
N PHE A 47 -40.45 -71.55 16.41
CA PHE A 47 -40.77 -70.16 16.12
C PHE A 47 -39.67 -69.21 16.63
N THR A 48 -39.22 -69.37 17.88
CA THR A 48 -38.13 -68.56 18.46
C THR A 48 -36.80 -68.76 17.72
N LEU A 49 -36.52 -69.99 17.26
CA LEU A 49 -35.32 -70.33 16.50
C LEU A 49 -35.32 -69.66 15.11
N ARG A 50 -36.45 -69.68 14.40
CA ARG A 50 -36.62 -68.97 13.11
C ARG A 50 -36.41 -67.46 13.27
N ARG A 51 -37.05 -66.87 14.27
CA ARG A 51 -36.89 -65.44 14.59
C ARG A 51 -35.45 -65.06 14.91
N SER A 52 -34.75 -65.90 15.67
CA SER A 52 -33.34 -65.68 15.99
C SER A 52 -32.44 -65.79 14.74
N SER A 53 -32.72 -66.76 13.87
CA SER A 53 -32.03 -66.95 12.59
C SER A 53 -32.18 -65.75 11.65
N ASN A 54 -33.41 -65.26 11.47
CA ASN A 54 -33.70 -64.14 10.61
C ASN A 54 -33.06 -62.85 11.17
N SER A 55 -33.15 -62.62 12.47
CA SER A 55 -32.48 -61.50 13.12
C SER A 55 -30.96 -61.54 12.92
N LEU A 56 -30.33 -62.71 13.06
CA LEU A 56 -28.90 -62.89 12.79
C LEU A 56 -28.56 -62.65 11.32
N ARG A 57 -29.39 -63.12 10.38
CA ARG A 57 -29.19 -62.88 8.93
C ARG A 57 -29.22 -61.40 8.59
N THR A 58 -30.19 -60.65 9.11
CA THR A 58 -30.27 -59.20 8.88
C THR A 58 -29.05 -58.48 9.47
N LEU A 59 -28.61 -58.85 10.68
CA LEU A 59 -27.41 -58.27 11.28
C LEU A 59 -26.14 -58.60 10.47
N LEU A 60 -25.98 -59.84 10.01
CA LEU A 60 -24.84 -60.25 9.20
C LEU A 60 -24.83 -59.52 7.84
N ARG A 61 -25.98 -59.35 7.18
CA ARG A 61 -26.12 -58.54 5.96
C ARG A 61 -25.73 -57.08 6.19
N LEU A 62 -26.23 -56.47 7.27
CA LEU A 62 -25.89 -55.10 7.61
C LEU A 62 -24.38 -54.95 7.83
N VAL A 63 -23.76 -55.83 8.64
CA VAL A 63 -22.30 -55.74 8.88
C VAL A 63 -21.50 -55.95 7.60
N PHE A 64 -21.93 -56.85 6.71
CA PHE A 64 -21.29 -57.05 5.41
C PHE A 64 -21.35 -55.79 4.53
N ARG A 65 -22.53 -55.17 4.41
CA ARG A 65 -22.76 -53.94 3.65
C ARG A 65 -21.99 -52.75 4.24
N SER A 66 -22.06 -52.55 5.56
CA SER A 66 -21.34 -51.48 6.26
C SER A 66 -19.82 -51.64 6.17
N SER A 67 -19.28 -52.85 6.26
CA SER A 67 -17.85 -53.11 6.05
C SER A 67 -17.40 -52.84 4.60
N ARG A 68 -18.30 -53.03 3.62
CA ARG A 68 -18.05 -52.65 2.23
C ARG A 68 -17.98 -51.15 2.05
N GLU A 69 -19.00 -50.45 2.51
CA GLU A 69 -19.07 -48.99 2.43
C GLU A 69 -17.90 -48.31 3.18
N LEU A 70 -17.49 -48.87 4.32
CA LEU A 70 -16.31 -48.38 5.06
C LEU A 70 -15.03 -48.47 4.21
N GLY A 71 -14.82 -49.57 3.47
CA GLY A 71 -13.68 -49.72 2.58
C GLY A 71 -13.65 -48.65 1.49
N ASP A 72 -14.76 -48.48 0.78
CA ASP A 72 -14.88 -47.50 -0.32
C ASP A 72 -14.65 -46.05 0.19
N ARG A 73 -15.14 -45.73 1.40
CA ARG A 73 -14.91 -44.43 2.03
C ARG A 73 -13.44 -44.23 2.41
N LEU A 74 -12.76 -45.27 2.91
CA LEU A 74 -11.35 -45.19 3.29
C LEU A 74 -10.41 -45.04 2.09
N ASP A 75 -10.74 -45.66 0.95
CA ASP A 75 -10.02 -45.45 -0.31
C ASP A 75 -10.14 -43.97 -0.75
N SER A 76 -11.33 -43.38 -0.63
CA SER A 76 -11.52 -41.96 -0.93
C SER A 76 -10.72 -41.05 0.00
N VAL A 77 -10.62 -41.37 1.30
CA VAL A 77 -9.79 -40.60 2.25
C VAL A 77 -8.30 -40.72 1.89
N THR A 78 -7.84 -41.91 1.51
CA THR A 78 -6.45 -42.13 1.06
C THR A 78 -6.11 -41.25 -0.14
N GLN A 79 -6.97 -41.25 -1.17
CA GLN A 79 -6.77 -40.41 -2.36
C GLN A 79 -6.74 -38.91 -2.00
N ARG A 80 -7.63 -38.44 -1.12
CA ARG A 80 -7.63 -37.04 -0.66
C ARG A 80 -6.36 -36.69 0.11
N SER A 81 -5.85 -37.63 0.92
CA SER A 81 -4.60 -37.48 1.66
C SER A 81 -3.41 -37.22 0.73
N GLU A 82 -3.30 -37.99 -0.36
CA GLU A 82 -2.25 -37.83 -1.37
C GLU A 82 -2.32 -36.46 -2.06
N ILE A 83 -3.53 -36.00 -2.40
CA ILE A 83 -3.74 -34.67 -2.99
C ILE A 83 -3.28 -33.58 -2.02
N ILE A 84 -3.66 -33.64 -0.74
CA ILE A 84 -3.25 -32.66 0.27
C ILE A 84 -1.73 -32.68 0.45
N SER A 85 -1.09 -33.85 0.43
CA SER A 85 0.37 -33.96 0.49
C SER A 85 1.06 -33.28 -0.69
N GLY A 86 0.51 -33.43 -1.90
CA GLY A 86 1.03 -32.73 -3.08
C GLY A 86 0.85 -31.22 -2.99
N GLN A 87 -0.29 -30.76 -2.47
CA GLN A 87 -0.54 -29.33 -2.23
C GLN A 87 0.42 -28.74 -1.20
N ALA A 88 0.70 -29.46 -0.10
CA ALA A 88 1.68 -29.02 0.91
C ALA A 88 3.07 -28.79 0.29
N ALA A 89 3.53 -29.70 -0.58
CA ALA A 89 4.80 -29.53 -1.29
C ALA A 89 4.81 -28.29 -2.20
N THR A 90 3.71 -28.02 -2.92
CA THR A 90 3.58 -26.80 -3.73
C THR A 90 3.63 -25.54 -2.88
N VAL A 91 2.95 -25.53 -1.73
CA VAL A 91 2.97 -24.39 -0.79
C VAL A 91 4.39 -24.15 -0.27
N THR A 92 5.15 -25.21 0.07
CA THR A 92 6.57 -25.07 0.46
C THR A 92 7.40 -24.37 -0.62
N ASN A 93 7.24 -24.77 -1.89
CA ASN A 93 7.97 -24.14 -2.99
C ASN A 93 7.59 -22.66 -3.13
N THR A 94 6.30 -22.32 -3.04
CA THR A 94 5.85 -20.92 -3.07
C THR A 94 6.44 -20.12 -1.90
N ILE A 95 6.51 -20.69 -0.68
CA ILE A 95 7.12 -19.99 0.45
C ILE A 95 8.63 -19.76 0.23
N GLN A 96 9.35 -20.69 -0.41
CA GLN A 96 10.75 -20.47 -0.77
C GLN A 96 10.92 -19.32 -1.75
N GLU A 97 10.07 -19.23 -2.78
CA GLU A 97 10.07 -18.11 -3.72
C GLU A 97 9.77 -16.78 -3.01
N VAL A 98 8.78 -16.75 -2.11
CA VAL A 98 8.46 -15.56 -1.30
C VAL A 98 9.64 -15.18 -0.41
N THR A 99 10.35 -16.15 0.17
CA THR A 99 11.53 -15.90 1.02
C THR A 99 12.65 -15.21 0.23
N LEU A 100 12.90 -15.64 -1.01
CA LEU A 100 13.86 -14.96 -1.89
C LEU A 100 13.41 -13.53 -2.21
N GLY A 101 12.12 -13.31 -2.49
CA GLY A 101 11.57 -11.98 -2.70
C GLY A 101 11.68 -11.07 -1.47
N VAL A 102 11.51 -11.62 -0.26
CA VAL A 102 11.71 -10.91 1.01
C VAL A 102 13.18 -10.49 1.20
N GLN A 103 14.13 -11.36 0.86
CA GLN A 103 15.56 -11.03 0.91
C GLN A 103 15.91 -9.89 -0.07
N GLU A 104 15.44 -9.97 -1.32
CA GLU A 104 15.64 -8.91 -2.31
C GLU A 104 15.01 -7.58 -1.86
N ALA A 105 13.81 -7.64 -1.27
CA ALA A 105 13.16 -6.46 -0.70
C ALA A 105 13.98 -5.84 0.44
N ALA A 106 14.56 -6.66 1.33
CA ALA A 106 15.43 -6.19 2.41
C ALA A 106 16.68 -5.46 1.88
N GLU A 107 17.34 -6.04 0.87
CA GLU A 107 18.51 -5.41 0.22
C GLU A 107 18.14 -4.08 -0.45
N ASN A 108 16.97 -4.01 -1.10
CA ASN A 108 16.48 -2.78 -1.71
C ASN A 108 16.16 -1.70 -0.67
N VAL A 109 15.53 -2.07 0.46
CA VAL A 109 15.28 -1.15 1.58
C VAL A 109 16.58 -0.57 2.13
N GLN A 110 17.61 -1.41 2.33
CA GLN A 110 18.92 -0.96 2.79
C GLN A 110 19.56 0.05 1.81
N ARG A 111 19.55 -0.27 0.51
CA ARG A 111 20.07 0.61 -0.53
C ARG A 111 19.34 1.95 -0.59
N MET A 112 18.01 1.93 -0.50
CA MET A 112 17.19 3.15 -0.43
C MET A 112 17.55 4.00 0.79
N SER A 113 17.78 3.38 1.95
CA SER A 113 18.19 4.10 3.16
C SER A 113 19.54 4.82 2.98
N GLU A 114 20.50 4.17 2.32
CA GLU A 114 21.80 4.76 2.01
C GLU A 114 21.68 5.93 1.03
N GLU A 115 20.89 5.77 -0.03
CA GLU A 115 20.63 6.83 -1.01
C GLU A 115 19.93 8.05 -0.38
N ILE A 116 18.98 7.83 0.52
CA ILE A 116 18.31 8.91 1.28
C ILE A 116 19.31 9.68 2.13
N ALA A 117 20.25 8.98 2.79
CA ALA A 117 21.29 9.63 3.59
C ALA A 117 22.20 10.51 2.71
N VAL A 118 22.57 10.03 1.51
CA VAL A 118 23.34 10.82 0.53
C VAL A 118 22.56 12.04 0.07
N ILE A 119 21.27 11.90 -0.25
CA ILE A 119 20.40 13.02 -0.63
C ILE A 119 20.35 14.06 0.49
N HIS A 120 20.21 13.63 1.75
CA HIS A 120 20.20 14.53 2.89
C HIS A 120 21.50 15.32 3.02
N GLY A 121 22.66 14.67 2.85
CA GLY A 121 23.96 15.35 2.82
C GLY A 121 24.05 16.41 1.72
N ASN A 122 23.64 16.06 0.49
CA ASN A 122 23.64 16.98 -0.63
C ASN A 122 22.71 18.19 -0.42
N LEU A 123 21.55 17.98 0.22
CA LEU A 123 20.63 19.07 0.55
C LEU A 123 21.22 20.04 1.57
N GLN A 124 21.96 19.53 2.56
CA GLN A 124 22.68 20.39 3.52
C GLN A 124 23.76 21.23 2.84
N GLU A 125 24.54 20.63 1.93
CA GLU A 125 25.55 21.35 1.16
C GLU A 125 24.95 22.43 0.26
N LEU A 126 23.83 22.13 -0.42
CA LEU A 126 23.09 23.11 -1.21
C LEU A 126 22.54 24.26 -0.38
N GLN A 127 22.10 23.99 0.85
CA GLN A 127 21.65 25.03 1.77
C GLN A 127 22.80 25.96 2.15
N LEU A 128 23.99 25.41 2.48
CA LEU A 128 25.18 26.20 2.78
C LEU A 128 25.59 27.08 1.59
N HIS A 129 25.61 26.53 0.39
CA HIS A 129 25.89 27.32 -0.82
C HIS A 129 24.86 28.41 -1.08
N SER A 130 23.57 28.14 -0.82
CA SER A 130 22.52 29.16 -0.92
C SER A 130 22.76 30.32 0.03
N ASP A 131 23.14 30.03 1.27
CA ASP A 131 23.45 31.02 2.30
C ASP A 131 24.69 31.85 1.92
N ASP A 132 25.74 31.21 1.39
CA ASP A 132 26.95 31.88 0.89
C ASP A 132 26.66 32.84 -0.28
N ILE A 133 25.82 32.41 -1.24
CA ILE A 133 25.42 33.26 -2.36
C ILE A 133 24.56 34.42 -1.85
N SER A 134 23.67 34.19 -0.87
CA SER A 134 22.87 35.26 -0.26
C SER A 134 23.74 36.32 0.44
N ALA A 135 24.75 35.89 1.20
CA ALA A 135 25.72 36.79 1.83
C ALA A 135 26.52 37.60 0.79
N SER A 136 26.96 36.93 -0.28
CA SER A 136 27.66 37.57 -1.41
C SER A 136 26.79 38.59 -2.13
N SER A 137 25.52 38.25 -2.39
CA SER A 137 24.52 39.13 -3.00
C SER A 137 24.31 40.41 -2.18
N SER A 138 24.19 40.27 -0.85
CA SER A 138 24.07 41.43 0.05
C SER A 138 25.32 42.33 0.01
N THR A 139 26.51 41.73 -0.08
CA THR A 139 27.77 42.48 -0.20
C THR A 139 27.86 43.23 -1.52
N TYR A 140 27.46 42.59 -2.63
CA TYR A 140 27.42 43.24 -3.94
C TYR A 140 26.39 44.36 -4.00
N ARG A 141 25.21 44.19 -3.38
CA ARG A 141 24.21 45.25 -3.27
C ARG A 141 24.79 46.49 -2.61
N SER A 142 25.45 46.33 -1.46
CA SER A 142 26.11 47.44 -0.77
C SER A 142 27.19 48.10 -1.63
N THR A 143 27.93 47.32 -2.41
CA THR A 143 28.98 47.86 -3.30
C THR A 143 28.37 48.69 -4.43
N VAL A 144 27.26 48.21 -5.01
CA VAL A 144 26.53 48.93 -6.07
C VAL A 144 25.89 50.21 -5.54
N GLU A 145 25.30 50.18 -4.34
CA GLU A 145 24.74 51.38 -3.68
C GLU A 145 25.82 52.44 -3.45
N GLN A 146 26.98 52.05 -2.90
CA GLN A 146 28.12 52.96 -2.73
C GLN A 146 28.64 53.50 -4.07
N GLY A 147 28.64 52.66 -5.11
CA GLY A 147 28.99 53.06 -6.47
C GLY A 147 28.04 54.14 -7.01
N LEU A 148 26.73 53.94 -6.89
CA LEU A 148 25.71 54.90 -7.30
C LEU A 148 25.81 56.23 -6.53
N GLU A 149 26.06 56.19 -5.23
CA GLU A 149 26.31 57.41 -4.44
C GLU A 149 27.56 58.16 -4.91
N ALA A 150 28.65 57.43 -5.23
CA ALA A 150 29.86 58.03 -5.75
C ALA A 150 29.64 58.68 -7.12
N MET A 151 28.89 58.03 -8.01
CA MET A 151 28.49 58.62 -9.29
C MET A 151 27.67 59.89 -9.09
N GLY A 152 26.69 59.90 -8.17
CA GLY A 152 25.90 61.09 -7.86
C GLY A 152 26.73 62.27 -7.38
N ARG A 153 27.74 62.02 -6.54
CA ARG A 153 28.70 63.07 -6.12
C ARG A 153 29.54 63.60 -7.29
N LEU A 154 29.97 62.72 -8.19
CA LEU A 154 30.74 63.11 -9.37
C LEU A 154 29.91 63.93 -10.36
N THR A 155 28.65 63.57 -10.59
CA THR A 155 27.71 64.36 -11.39
C THR A 155 27.58 65.78 -10.85
N GLY A 156 27.33 65.95 -9.54
CA GLY A 156 27.26 67.29 -8.94
C GLY A 156 28.57 68.09 -9.03
N THR A 157 29.72 67.41 -8.98
CA THR A 157 31.04 68.05 -9.18
C THR A 157 31.18 68.55 -10.63
N LEU A 158 30.78 67.75 -11.62
CA LEU A 158 30.82 68.14 -13.03
C LEU A 158 29.87 69.30 -13.32
N GLU A 159 28.67 69.31 -12.74
CA GLU A 159 27.73 70.45 -12.85
C GLU A 159 28.35 71.74 -12.31
N THR A 160 29.06 71.66 -11.18
CA THR A 160 29.80 72.81 -10.62
C THR A 160 30.91 73.28 -11.57
N MET A 161 31.68 72.35 -12.15
CA MET A 161 32.73 72.69 -13.13
C MET A 161 32.17 73.32 -14.42
N VAL A 162 30.96 72.95 -14.84
CA VAL A 162 30.28 73.64 -15.96
C VAL A 162 29.99 75.08 -15.57
N GLY A 163 29.44 75.33 -14.39
CA GLY A 163 29.19 76.67 -13.87
C GLY A 163 30.45 77.53 -13.79
N ASP A 164 31.53 76.99 -13.19
CA ASP A 164 32.82 77.68 -13.08
C ASP A 164 33.41 78.03 -14.46
N SER A 165 33.25 77.15 -15.45
CA SER A 165 33.68 77.38 -16.83
C SER A 165 32.92 78.51 -17.51
N GLU A 166 31.61 78.60 -17.27
CA GLU A 166 30.76 79.68 -17.79
C GLU A 166 31.11 81.03 -17.15
N GLU A 167 31.34 81.07 -15.84
CA GLU A 167 31.80 82.27 -15.12
C GLU A 167 33.17 82.72 -15.64
N MET A 168 34.12 81.80 -15.79
CA MET A 168 35.46 82.13 -16.30
C MET A 168 35.42 82.66 -17.75
N THR A 169 34.48 82.18 -18.57
CA THR A 169 34.26 82.70 -19.93
C THR A 169 33.72 84.14 -19.89
N ALA A 170 32.81 84.44 -18.95
CA ALA A 170 32.29 85.79 -18.77
C ALA A 170 33.38 86.78 -18.31
N GLU A 171 34.18 86.41 -17.30
CA GLU A 171 35.30 87.25 -16.83
C GLU A 171 36.34 87.51 -17.94
N MET A 172 36.63 86.50 -18.77
CA MET A 172 37.56 86.69 -19.90
C MET A 172 37.04 87.66 -20.95
N ARG A 173 35.72 87.71 -21.17
CA ARG A 173 35.09 88.70 -22.04
C ARG A 173 35.25 90.11 -21.47
N GLU A 174 34.99 90.29 -20.18
CA GLU A 174 35.19 91.58 -19.50
C GLU A 174 36.66 92.05 -19.56
N PHE A 175 37.62 91.15 -19.33
CA PHE A 175 39.04 91.51 -19.47
C PHE A 175 39.41 91.95 -20.89
N ARG A 176 38.87 91.28 -21.91
CA ARG A 176 39.11 91.67 -23.32
C ARG A 176 38.58 93.07 -23.59
N GLU A 177 37.37 93.38 -23.13
CA GLU A 177 36.77 94.71 -23.27
C GLU A 177 37.61 95.78 -22.54
N ALA A 178 38.08 95.49 -21.32
CA ALA A 178 38.96 96.37 -20.57
C ALA A 178 40.30 96.63 -21.30
N PHE A 179 40.95 95.60 -21.84
CA PHE A 179 42.20 95.77 -22.59
C PHE A 179 42.01 96.59 -23.87
N VAL A 180 40.89 96.41 -24.57
CA VAL A 180 40.55 97.22 -25.76
C VAL A 180 40.35 98.70 -25.37
N MET A 181 39.66 98.97 -24.27
CA MET A 181 39.50 100.33 -23.76
C MET A 181 40.85 100.97 -23.41
N ILE A 182 41.73 100.26 -22.69
CA ILE A 182 43.07 100.76 -22.35
C ILE A 182 43.90 101.02 -23.61
N ALA A 183 43.84 100.13 -24.61
CA ALA A 183 44.54 100.32 -25.89
C ALA A 183 44.05 101.58 -26.63
N ASN A 184 42.74 101.84 -26.64
CA ASN A 184 42.16 103.05 -27.22
C ASN A 184 42.60 104.33 -26.47
N MET A 185 42.62 104.29 -25.13
CA MET A 185 43.13 105.41 -24.33
C MET A 185 44.63 105.65 -24.60
N SER A 186 45.42 104.57 -24.72
CA SER A 186 46.84 104.66 -25.04
C SER A 186 47.08 105.28 -26.42
N LYS A 187 46.26 104.93 -27.42
CA LYS A 187 46.30 105.54 -28.75
C LYS A 187 45.97 107.03 -28.71
N LEU A 188 44.96 107.42 -27.93
CA LEU A 188 44.64 108.85 -27.72
C LEU A 188 45.82 109.60 -27.09
N ILE A 189 46.52 109.00 -26.12
CA ILE A 189 47.73 109.58 -25.52
C ILE A 189 48.85 109.73 -26.55
N ASP A 190 49.06 108.73 -27.41
CA ASP A 190 50.03 108.79 -28.53
C ASP A 190 49.70 109.94 -29.50
N ASP A 191 48.42 110.09 -29.87
CA ASP A 191 47.94 111.17 -30.74
C ASP A 191 48.15 112.56 -30.09
N ILE A 192 47.82 112.72 -28.81
CA ILE A 192 48.05 113.95 -28.05
C ILE A 192 49.55 114.25 -27.94
N ALA A 193 50.37 113.25 -27.65
CA ALA A 193 51.82 113.39 -27.56
C ALA A 193 52.43 113.79 -28.92
N SER A 194 51.94 113.22 -30.02
CA SER A 194 52.33 113.56 -31.39
C SER A 194 51.97 115.01 -31.74
N GLN A 195 50.76 115.46 -31.40
CA GLN A 195 50.35 116.86 -31.58
C GLN A 195 51.18 117.80 -30.71
N THR A 196 51.45 117.42 -29.46
CA THR A 196 52.29 118.20 -28.53
C THR A 196 53.72 118.30 -29.04
N GLN A 197 54.25 117.23 -29.63
CA GLN A 197 55.56 117.22 -30.28
C GLN A 197 55.63 118.18 -31.46
N LEU A 198 54.60 118.20 -32.31
CA LEU A 198 54.49 119.13 -33.44
C LEU A 198 54.35 120.60 -32.96
N LEU A 199 53.54 120.84 -31.92
CA LEU A 199 53.41 122.16 -31.30
C LEU A 199 54.74 122.64 -30.70
N ALA A 200 55.44 121.77 -29.99
CA ALA A 200 56.74 122.06 -29.41
C ALA A 200 57.80 122.30 -30.50
N LEU A 201 57.79 121.55 -31.59
CA LEU A 201 58.66 121.77 -32.75
C LEU A 201 58.39 123.14 -33.40
N ASN A 202 57.12 123.47 -33.64
CA ASN A 202 56.73 124.78 -34.20
C ASN A 202 57.15 125.93 -33.27
N ALA A 203 56.97 125.76 -31.95
CA ALA A 203 57.42 126.74 -30.96
C ALA A 203 58.95 126.89 -30.93
N ASN A 204 59.69 125.79 -31.10
CA ASN A 204 61.16 125.80 -31.15
C ASN A 204 61.67 126.49 -32.43
N ILE A 205 60.99 126.29 -33.57
CA ILE A 205 61.28 126.99 -34.83
C ILE A 205 61.04 128.50 -34.67
N GLU A 206 59.91 128.90 -34.08
CA GLU A 206 59.59 130.33 -33.90
C GLU A 206 60.49 131.00 -32.85
N ALA A 207 60.89 130.26 -31.80
CA ALA A 207 61.90 130.71 -30.84
C ALA A 207 63.27 130.92 -31.49
N ALA A 208 63.69 130.04 -32.41
CA ALA A 208 64.91 130.23 -33.21
C ALA A 208 64.78 131.43 -34.17
N ARG A 209 63.57 131.71 -34.68
CA ARG A 209 63.27 132.84 -35.57
C ARG A 209 63.33 134.20 -34.87
N ALA A 210 63.06 134.24 -33.56
CA ALA A 210 63.14 135.44 -32.72
C ALA A 210 64.57 135.81 -32.27
N GLY A 211 65.59 135.01 -32.63
CA GLY A 211 67.00 135.27 -32.29
C GLY A 211 67.26 135.28 -30.78
N ASP A 212 68.07 136.23 -30.30
CA ASP A 212 68.51 136.29 -28.90
C ASP A 212 67.35 136.43 -27.89
N HIS A 213 66.23 137.04 -28.31
CA HIS A 213 65.02 137.21 -27.48
C HIS A 213 64.20 135.91 -27.29
N GLY A 214 64.44 134.88 -28.11
CA GLY A 214 63.71 133.59 -28.07
C GLY A 214 64.40 132.47 -27.29
N THR A 215 65.62 132.70 -26.79
CA THR A 215 66.48 131.67 -26.17
C THR A 215 65.85 130.94 -24.97
N GLY A 216 65.17 131.65 -24.08
CA GLY A 216 64.44 131.02 -22.95
C GLY A 216 63.23 130.19 -23.38
N PHE A 217 62.53 130.62 -24.44
CA PHE A 217 61.40 129.89 -25.03
C PHE A 217 61.86 128.62 -25.77
N ALA A 218 63.02 128.66 -26.43
CA ALA A 218 63.60 127.51 -27.11
C ALA A 218 63.92 126.35 -26.13
N VAL A 219 64.46 126.66 -24.95
CA VAL A 219 64.74 125.65 -23.91
C VAL A 219 63.46 124.97 -23.43
N VAL A 220 62.38 125.73 -23.19
CA VAL A 220 61.08 125.18 -22.78
C VAL A 220 60.48 124.34 -23.91
N ALA A 221 60.50 124.83 -25.14
CA ALA A 221 59.99 124.09 -26.30
C ALA A 221 60.75 122.76 -26.52
N GLN A 222 62.07 122.74 -26.29
CA GLN A 222 62.87 121.53 -26.39
C GLN A 222 62.58 120.54 -25.26
N GLU A 223 62.32 120.99 -24.04
CA GLU A 223 61.93 120.11 -22.92
C GLU A 223 60.51 119.55 -23.11
N VAL A 224 59.56 120.36 -23.61
CA VAL A 224 58.20 119.90 -23.96
C VAL A 224 58.24 118.86 -25.09
N SER A 225 59.09 119.07 -26.10
CA SER A 225 59.34 118.11 -27.19
C SER A 225 59.89 116.79 -26.63
N LYS A 226 60.87 116.85 -25.73
CA LYS A 226 61.41 115.65 -25.09
C LYS A 226 60.36 114.89 -24.26
N LEU A 227 59.54 115.60 -23.47
CA LEU A 227 58.43 115.01 -22.70
C LEU A 227 57.37 114.38 -23.60
N ALA A 228 57.04 115.02 -24.72
CA ALA A 228 56.11 114.49 -25.71
C ALA A 228 56.65 113.20 -26.35
N LEU A 229 57.93 113.15 -26.74
CA LEU A 229 58.58 111.93 -27.23
C LEU A 229 58.56 110.79 -26.20
N GLN A 230 58.87 111.08 -24.92
CA GLN A 230 58.83 110.08 -23.84
C GLN A 230 57.40 109.58 -23.55
N THR A 231 56.41 110.48 -23.63
CA THR A 231 54.98 110.13 -23.48
C THR A 231 54.54 109.21 -24.61
N ARG A 232 54.97 109.52 -25.84
CA ARG A 232 54.73 108.71 -27.03
C ARG A 232 55.32 107.30 -26.89
N GLU A 233 56.58 107.21 -26.49
CA GLU A 233 57.25 105.92 -26.24
C GLU A 233 56.51 105.09 -25.17
N SER A 234 56.05 105.74 -24.11
CA SER A 234 55.28 105.08 -23.04
C SER A 234 53.93 104.57 -23.55
N ALA A 235 53.21 105.37 -24.35
CA ALA A 235 51.94 104.99 -24.97
C ALA A 235 52.09 103.82 -25.95
N VAL A 236 53.19 103.77 -26.71
CA VAL A 236 53.51 102.62 -27.58
C VAL A 236 53.74 101.37 -26.73
N ARG A 237 54.54 101.44 -25.66
CA ARG A 237 54.79 100.31 -24.76
C ARG A 237 53.52 99.79 -24.08
N ILE A 238 52.61 100.67 -23.66
CA ILE A 238 51.30 100.27 -23.12
C ILE A 238 50.51 99.52 -24.19
N THR A 239 50.47 100.01 -25.43
CA THR A 239 49.77 99.36 -26.55
C THR A 239 50.34 97.97 -26.85
N GLU A 240 51.65 97.81 -26.84
CA GLU A 240 52.33 96.51 -26.98
C GLU A 240 51.93 95.54 -25.85
N GLN A 241 51.94 96.01 -24.60
CA GLN A 241 51.52 95.20 -23.45
C GLN A 241 50.04 94.81 -23.50
N MET A 242 49.15 95.71 -23.92
CA MET A 242 47.73 95.39 -24.10
C MET A 242 47.52 94.38 -25.22
N THR A 243 48.26 94.51 -26.32
CA THR A 243 48.21 93.53 -27.42
C THR A 243 48.67 92.14 -26.96
N ALA A 244 49.70 92.07 -26.13
CA ALA A 244 50.16 90.83 -25.52
C ALA A 244 49.13 90.25 -24.52
N ALA A 245 48.48 91.10 -23.72
CA ALA A 245 47.44 90.71 -22.77
C ALA A 245 46.19 90.16 -23.49
N THR A 246 45.72 90.83 -24.55
CA THR A 246 44.61 90.35 -25.40
C THR A 246 44.93 88.99 -26.02
N ARG A 247 46.16 88.78 -26.48
CA ARG A 247 46.59 87.47 -27.02
C ARG A 247 46.60 86.37 -25.96
N ARG A 248 47.03 86.69 -24.74
CA ARG A 248 46.98 85.74 -23.60
C ARG A 248 45.55 85.42 -23.20
N SER A 249 44.65 86.41 -23.16
CA SER A 249 43.22 86.21 -22.93
C SER A 249 42.60 85.28 -23.97
N GLY A 250 42.90 85.46 -25.26
CA GLY A 250 42.45 84.54 -26.32
C GLY A 250 42.90 83.09 -26.12
N ARG A 251 44.17 82.88 -25.73
CA ARG A 251 44.66 81.53 -25.38
C ARG A 251 44.00 80.93 -24.16
N LEU A 252 43.57 81.76 -23.19
CA LEU A 252 42.85 81.28 -22.02
C LEU A 252 41.43 80.88 -22.39
N GLU A 253 40.74 81.65 -23.23
CA GLU A 253 39.41 81.32 -23.78
C GLU A 253 39.44 79.96 -24.51
N GLU A 254 40.44 79.71 -25.36
CA GLU A 254 40.64 78.40 -26.01
C GLU A 254 40.90 77.26 -25.00
N ALA A 255 41.52 77.55 -23.85
CA ALA A 255 41.72 76.56 -22.79
C ALA A 255 40.40 76.27 -22.04
N VAL A 256 39.58 77.29 -21.80
CA VAL A 256 38.25 77.15 -21.17
C VAL A 256 37.31 76.34 -22.06
N GLU A 257 37.29 76.60 -23.37
CA GLU A 257 36.46 75.82 -24.30
C GLU A 257 36.87 74.35 -24.35
N ARG A 258 38.18 74.05 -24.34
CA ARG A 258 38.65 72.66 -24.22
C ARG A 258 38.27 72.01 -22.90
N MET A 259 38.32 72.76 -21.80
CA MET A 259 37.88 72.29 -20.48
C MET A 259 36.38 71.97 -20.52
N LYS A 260 35.55 72.86 -21.08
CA LYS A 260 34.11 72.64 -21.24
C LYS A 260 33.80 71.38 -22.05
N ALA A 261 34.49 71.17 -23.18
CA ALA A 261 34.34 69.96 -23.98
C ALA A 261 34.70 68.69 -23.18
N SER A 262 35.79 68.72 -22.41
CA SER A 262 36.22 67.59 -21.58
C SER A 262 35.24 67.29 -20.43
N VAL A 263 34.63 68.32 -19.83
CA VAL A 263 33.60 68.17 -18.80
C VAL A 263 32.34 67.52 -19.39
N LEU A 264 31.90 67.94 -20.58
CA LEU A 264 30.75 67.34 -21.27
C LEU A 264 30.98 65.86 -21.62
N GLU A 265 32.17 65.53 -22.13
CA GLU A 265 32.55 64.13 -22.39
C GLU A 265 32.56 63.30 -21.09
N SER A 266 33.11 63.85 -20.02
CA SER A 266 33.13 63.21 -18.70
C SER A 266 31.71 63.00 -18.14
N SER A 267 30.80 63.95 -18.35
CA SER A 267 29.40 63.84 -17.94
C SER A 267 28.69 62.69 -18.66
N SER A 268 28.87 62.60 -19.99
CA SER A 268 28.33 61.50 -20.79
C SER A 268 28.85 60.13 -20.32
N ALA A 269 30.16 60.00 -20.08
CA ALA A 269 30.75 58.78 -19.54
C ALA A 269 30.22 58.42 -18.14
N MET A 270 29.93 59.42 -17.31
CA MET A 270 29.37 59.23 -15.96
C MET A 270 27.91 58.75 -16.02
N GLU A 271 27.11 59.28 -16.95
CA GLU A 271 25.74 58.82 -17.19
C GLU A 271 25.72 57.36 -17.63
N GLU A 272 26.59 56.97 -18.58
CA GLU A 272 26.71 55.58 -19.02
C GLU A 272 27.10 54.66 -17.86
N THR A 273 28.06 55.07 -17.04
CA THR A 273 28.52 54.31 -15.87
C THR A 273 27.40 54.17 -14.83
N THR A 274 26.62 55.23 -14.60
CA THR A 274 25.46 55.21 -13.71
C THR A 274 24.41 54.19 -14.17
N GLU A 275 24.13 54.15 -15.48
CA GLU A 275 23.18 53.19 -16.04
C GLU A 275 23.68 51.75 -15.88
N ARG A 276 24.98 51.49 -16.05
CA ARG A 276 25.58 50.18 -15.78
C ARG A 276 25.41 49.76 -14.32
N PHE A 277 25.61 50.67 -13.36
CA PHE A 277 25.37 50.39 -11.93
C PHE A 277 23.90 50.09 -11.63
N LYS A 278 22.95 50.81 -12.24
CA LYS A 278 21.51 50.48 -12.13
C LYS A 278 21.21 49.09 -12.70
N GLY A 279 21.84 48.74 -13.81
CA GLY A 279 21.78 47.39 -14.38
C GLY A 279 22.27 46.32 -13.40
N PHE A 280 23.40 46.55 -12.72
CA PHE A 280 23.90 45.66 -11.67
C PHE A 280 22.95 45.57 -10.48
N ALA A 281 22.37 46.68 -10.03
CA ALA A 281 21.40 46.67 -8.93
C ALA A 281 20.19 45.77 -9.25
N LYS A 282 19.67 45.87 -10.49
CA LYS A 282 18.59 45.00 -10.96
C LYS A 282 19.01 43.53 -11.03
N PHE A 283 20.20 43.24 -11.57
CA PHE A 283 20.72 41.88 -11.65
C PHE A 283 20.85 41.23 -10.26
N ILE A 284 21.30 41.99 -9.26
CA ILE A 284 21.40 41.51 -7.86
C ILE A 284 20.01 41.24 -7.29
N ALA A 285 19.03 42.13 -7.51
CA ALA A 285 17.66 41.93 -7.05
C ALA A 285 17.00 40.69 -7.69
N ASP A 286 17.22 40.48 -8.99
CA ASP A 286 16.75 39.27 -9.69
C ASP A 286 17.41 38.01 -9.14
N THR A 287 18.71 38.08 -8.79
CA THR A 287 19.47 37.00 -8.14
C THR A 287 18.89 36.64 -6.77
N ASP A 288 18.60 37.64 -5.93
CA ASP A 288 17.94 37.44 -4.63
C ASP A 288 16.58 36.76 -4.79
N GLY A 289 15.79 37.18 -5.78
CA GLY A 289 14.51 36.54 -6.11
C GLY A 289 14.65 35.08 -6.54
N GLN A 290 15.71 34.75 -7.30
CA GLN A 290 16.03 33.36 -7.67
C GLN A 290 16.44 32.53 -6.45
N LEU A 291 17.28 33.07 -5.57
CA LEU A 291 17.69 32.40 -4.33
C LEU A 291 16.52 32.10 -3.41
N GLN A 292 15.57 33.03 -3.25
CA GLN A 292 14.37 32.77 -2.46
C GLN A 292 13.55 31.60 -3.01
N ARG A 293 13.38 31.51 -4.34
CA ARG A 293 12.70 30.37 -4.97
C ARG A 293 13.49 29.07 -4.79
N MET A 294 14.82 29.13 -4.93
CA MET A 294 15.69 27.98 -4.71
C MET A 294 15.57 27.45 -3.27
N ASN A 295 15.62 28.32 -2.27
CA ASN A 295 15.42 27.96 -0.87
C ASN A 295 14.03 27.36 -0.61
N GLY A 296 12.99 27.88 -1.26
CA GLY A 296 11.65 27.27 -1.22
C GLY A 296 11.64 25.84 -1.77
N ASN A 297 12.29 25.61 -2.91
CA ASN A 297 12.43 24.29 -3.51
C ASN A 297 13.26 23.34 -2.62
N LEU A 298 14.36 23.82 -2.04
CA LEU A 298 15.20 23.01 -1.14
C LEU A 298 14.41 22.52 0.07
N ARG A 299 13.57 23.36 0.67
CA ARG A 299 12.66 22.95 1.76
C ARG A 299 11.67 21.88 1.30
N ALA A 300 11.02 22.08 0.15
CA ALA A 300 10.08 21.10 -0.38
C ALA A 300 10.74 19.73 -0.67
N VAL A 301 11.98 19.73 -1.19
CA VAL A 301 12.74 18.50 -1.41
C VAL A 301 13.12 17.87 -0.07
N THR A 302 13.54 18.66 0.92
CA THR A 302 13.85 18.17 2.28
C THR A 302 12.66 17.48 2.92
N ASP A 303 11.48 18.08 2.86
CA ASP A 303 10.24 17.51 3.40
C ASP A 303 9.86 16.20 2.66
N SER A 304 10.06 16.18 1.34
CA SER A 304 9.83 14.99 0.51
C SER A 304 10.81 13.87 0.85
N THR A 305 12.09 14.18 1.08
CA THR A 305 13.11 13.21 1.51
C THR A 305 12.80 12.67 2.90
N SER A 306 12.31 13.50 3.82
CA SER A 306 11.85 13.04 5.14
C SER A 306 10.69 12.05 5.02
N SER A 307 9.69 12.39 4.21
CA SER A 307 8.53 11.51 3.96
C SER A 307 8.97 10.18 3.31
N LEU A 308 9.95 10.22 2.41
CA LEU A 308 10.53 9.03 1.79
C LEU A 308 11.26 8.17 2.82
N SER A 309 11.98 8.79 3.78
CA SER A 309 12.63 8.07 4.88
C SER A 309 11.62 7.31 5.73
N GLU A 310 10.50 7.94 6.09
CA GLU A 310 9.40 7.28 6.81
C GLU A 310 8.81 6.11 6.02
N ALA A 311 8.60 6.28 4.72
CA ALA A 311 8.09 5.22 3.84
C ALA A 311 9.07 4.03 3.76
N VAL A 312 10.38 4.28 3.71
CA VAL A 312 11.41 3.23 3.76
C VAL A 312 11.39 2.51 5.10
N MET A 313 11.28 3.22 6.22
CA MET A 313 11.14 2.59 7.54
C MET A 313 9.89 1.71 7.63
N SER A 314 8.75 2.18 7.11
CA SER A 314 7.53 1.38 7.03
C SER A 314 7.70 0.14 6.16
N THR A 315 8.44 0.26 5.05
CA THR A 315 8.73 -0.87 4.15
C THR A 315 9.65 -1.88 4.84
N SER A 316 10.65 -1.43 5.58
CA SER A 316 11.51 -2.29 6.40
C SER A 316 10.69 -3.11 7.39
N ALA A 317 9.76 -2.47 8.10
CA ALA A 317 8.88 -3.17 9.04
C ALA A 317 7.98 -4.21 8.33
N MET A 318 7.46 -3.89 7.14
CA MET A 318 6.70 -4.86 6.35
C MET A 318 7.56 -6.06 5.90
N VAL A 319 8.80 -5.82 5.49
CA VAL A 319 9.74 -6.89 5.10
C VAL A 319 10.03 -7.82 6.29
N GLU A 320 10.25 -7.26 7.48
CA GLU A 320 10.41 -8.06 8.71
C GLU A 320 9.16 -8.87 9.04
N GLN A 321 7.97 -8.28 8.92
CA GLN A 321 6.70 -8.98 9.13
C GLN A 321 6.48 -10.09 8.09
N MET A 322 6.85 -9.87 6.83
CA MET A 322 6.79 -10.88 5.80
C MET A 322 7.74 -12.03 6.08
N ALA A 323 8.96 -11.76 6.53
CA ALA A 323 9.93 -12.79 6.93
C ALA A 323 9.37 -13.66 8.06
N ALA A 324 8.81 -13.04 9.10
CA ALA A 324 8.16 -13.77 10.20
C ALA A 324 6.94 -14.59 9.69
N GLY A 325 6.13 -14.00 8.80
CA GLY A 325 4.98 -14.68 8.20
C GLY A 325 5.38 -15.89 7.34
N THR A 326 6.50 -15.83 6.62
CA THR A 326 7.01 -16.98 5.86
C THR A 326 7.52 -18.09 6.77
N GLU A 327 8.15 -17.74 7.89
CA GLU A 327 8.57 -18.73 8.90
C GLU A 327 7.37 -19.43 9.55
N GLU A 328 6.33 -18.68 9.92
CA GLU A 328 5.09 -19.24 10.48
C GLU A 328 4.35 -20.12 9.46
N ALA A 329 4.30 -19.69 8.19
CA ALA A 329 3.72 -20.49 7.12
C ALA A 329 4.46 -21.81 6.91
N LEU A 330 5.80 -21.81 6.95
CA LEU A 330 6.61 -23.03 6.87
C LEU A 330 6.32 -23.97 8.05
N ALA A 331 6.24 -23.44 9.27
CA ALA A 331 5.88 -24.23 10.45
C ALA A 331 4.48 -24.86 10.33
N SER A 332 3.50 -24.10 9.80
CA SER A 332 2.15 -24.62 9.55
C SER A 332 2.14 -25.74 8.51
N VAL A 333 2.95 -25.64 7.46
CA VAL A 333 3.09 -26.70 6.45
C VAL A 333 3.69 -27.97 7.06
N ASP A 334 4.70 -27.84 7.93
CA ASP A 334 5.31 -28.97 8.63
C ASP A 334 4.28 -29.70 9.54
N VAL A 335 3.50 -28.94 10.31
CA VAL A 335 2.38 -29.48 11.11
C VAL A 335 1.34 -30.18 10.22
N GLN A 336 0.99 -29.59 9.07
CA GLN A 336 0.05 -30.19 8.14
C GLN A 336 0.57 -31.52 7.58
N GLN A 337 1.86 -31.59 7.25
CA GLN A 337 2.50 -32.82 6.79
C GLN A 337 2.48 -33.91 7.87
N HIS A 338 2.72 -33.54 9.14
CA HIS A 338 2.57 -34.47 10.26
C HIS A 338 1.13 -34.99 10.40
N ASN A 339 0.13 -34.12 10.30
CA ASN A 339 -1.29 -34.51 10.36
C ASN A 339 -1.68 -35.47 9.23
N ILE A 340 -1.15 -35.27 8.02
CA ILE A 340 -1.36 -36.19 6.88
C ILE A 340 -0.80 -37.57 7.18
N LEU A 341 0.41 -37.65 7.76
CA LEU A 341 1.01 -38.93 8.15
C LEU A 341 0.16 -39.65 9.20
N SER A 342 -0.31 -38.93 10.22
CA SER A 342 -1.20 -39.49 11.26
C SER A 342 -2.54 -39.97 10.69
N MET A 343 -3.12 -39.20 9.76
CA MET A 343 -4.34 -39.57 9.05
C MET A 343 -4.17 -40.85 8.23
N ASN A 344 -3.06 -40.97 7.48
CA ASN A 344 -2.76 -42.17 6.71
C ASN A 344 -2.62 -43.41 7.60
N GLU A 345 -2.02 -43.27 8.77
CA GLU A 345 -1.92 -44.38 9.73
C GLU A 345 -3.31 -44.77 10.29
N SER A 346 -4.13 -43.79 10.64
CA SER A 346 -5.51 -44.02 11.10
C SER A 346 -6.35 -44.72 10.04
N VAL A 347 -6.20 -44.33 8.76
CA VAL A 347 -6.85 -44.97 7.63
C VAL A 347 -6.41 -46.42 7.49
N ARG A 348 -5.10 -46.72 7.57
CA ARG A 348 -4.60 -48.11 7.55
C ARG A 348 -5.20 -48.96 8.66
N GLN A 349 -5.28 -48.43 9.87
CA GLN A 349 -5.89 -49.14 11.00
C GLN A 349 -7.39 -49.39 10.78
N ALA A 350 -8.12 -48.40 10.24
CA ALA A 350 -9.53 -48.54 9.90
C ALA A 350 -9.76 -49.57 8.79
N VAL A 351 -8.89 -49.60 7.77
CA VAL A 351 -8.92 -50.62 6.69
C VAL A 351 -8.72 -52.01 7.29
N SER A 352 -7.71 -52.18 8.16
CA SER A 352 -7.44 -53.45 8.84
C SER A 352 -8.64 -53.92 9.68
N THR A 353 -9.27 -53.01 10.41
CA THR A 353 -10.47 -53.30 11.22
C THR A 353 -11.65 -53.67 10.34
N GLY A 354 -11.89 -52.92 9.25
CA GLY A 354 -12.93 -53.20 8.28
C GLY A 354 -12.74 -54.57 7.59
N MET A 355 -11.51 -54.93 7.23
CA MET A 355 -11.16 -56.24 6.68
C MET A 355 -11.39 -57.36 7.71
N SER A 356 -11.02 -57.15 8.97
CA SER A 356 -11.25 -58.11 10.05
C SER A 356 -12.75 -58.37 10.28
N LEU A 357 -13.58 -57.31 10.28
CA LEU A 357 -15.03 -57.42 10.35
C LEU A 357 -15.60 -58.17 9.14
N ARG A 358 -15.11 -57.87 7.93
CA ARG A 358 -15.54 -58.56 6.71
C ARG A 358 -15.20 -60.04 6.77
N SER A 359 -13.98 -60.37 7.21
CA SER A 359 -13.51 -61.75 7.36
C SER A 359 -14.38 -62.51 8.36
N ALA A 360 -14.62 -61.93 9.55
CA ALA A 360 -15.46 -62.52 10.58
C ALA A 360 -16.91 -62.78 10.15
N VAL A 361 -17.46 -61.94 9.26
CA VAL A 361 -18.81 -62.13 8.72
C VAL A 361 -18.83 -63.05 7.49
N SER A 362 -17.74 -63.12 6.71
CA SER A 362 -17.66 -63.92 5.48
C SER A 362 -17.74 -65.44 5.71
N GLN A 363 -17.48 -65.92 6.92
CA GLN A 363 -17.63 -67.33 7.28
C GLN A 363 -19.09 -67.80 7.27
N PHE A 364 -20.05 -66.86 7.35
CA PHE A 364 -21.48 -67.17 7.41
C PHE A 364 -22.08 -67.25 6.00
N LYS A 365 -22.80 -68.33 5.72
CA LYS A 365 -23.52 -68.51 4.45
C LYS A 365 -24.92 -67.92 4.56
N LEU A 366 -25.19 -66.89 3.76
CA LEU A 366 -26.48 -66.21 3.67
C LEU A 366 -27.16 -66.58 2.34
N PRO A 367 -28.50 -66.57 2.25
CA PRO A 367 -29.16 -66.73 0.96
C PRO A 367 -28.84 -65.61 -0.01
N ALA A 368 -28.78 -65.98 -1.29
CA ALA A 368 -28.71 -65.04 -2.40
C ALA A 368 -29.87 -64.03 -2.33
N GLU A 369 -29.58 -62.77 -2.64
CA GLU A 369 -30.56 -61.67 -2.67
C GLU A 369 -31.63 -61.86 -3.78
N ASN A 370 -31.36 -62.72 -4.79
CA ASN A 370 -32.21 -62.94 -5.95
C ASN A 370 -33.59 -63.61 -5.68
N GLY A 371 -33.90 -63.95 -4.42
CA GLY A 371 -35.17 -64.58 -4.02
C GLY A 371 -36.08 -63.72 -3.14
N MET A 372 -35.76 -62.44 -2.95
CA MET A 372 -36.60 -61.53 -2.16
C MET A 372 -37.72 -60.90 -2.98
N THR A 373 -38.90 -60.79 -2.37
CA THR A 373 -39.99 -60.00 -2.91
C THR A 373 -39.67 -58.49 -2.78
N PRO A 374 -40.30 -57.62 -3.58
CA PRO A 374 -40.18 -56.17 -3.43
C PRO A 374 -40.51 -55.69 -2.00
N LEU A 375 -41.48 -56.33 -1.34
CA LEU A 375 -41.85 -56.02 0.04
C LEU A 375 -40.75 -56.41 1.04
N SER A 376 -40.19 -57.63 0.93
CA SER A 376 -39.08 -58.07 1.77
C SER A 376 -37.84 -57.16 1.63
N SER A 377 -37.54 -56.72 0.41
CA SER A 377 -36.47 -55.74 0.13
C SER A 377 -36.74 -54.37 0.77
N ALA A 378 -37.97 -53.87 0.69
CA ALA A 378 -38.38 -52.62 1.33
C ALA A 378 -38.33 -52.70 2.87
N ILE A 379 -38.71 -53.84 3.46
CA ILE A 379 -38.60 -54.09 4.91
C ILE A 379 -37.14 -54.10 5.34
N GLU A 380 -36.25 -54.79 4.60
CA GLU A 380 -34.82 -54.75 4.89
C GLU A 380 -34.24 -53.33 4.77
N SER A 381 -34.58 -52.61 3.71
CA SER A 381 -34.20 -51.19 3.55
C SER A 381 -34.64 -50.36 4.74
N TRP A 382 -35.89 -50.48 5.20
CA TRP A 382 -36.38 -49.77 6.38
C TRP A 382 -35.59 -50.15 7.64
N MET A 383 -35.33 -51.44 7.88
CA MET A 383 -34.57 -51.92 9.04
C MET A 383 -33.15 -51.35 9.07
N GLU A 384 -32.51 -51.19 7.92
CA GLU A 384 -31.19 -50.54 7.83
C GLU A 384 -31.24 -49.07 8.22
N GLY A 385 -32.24 -48.33 7.75
CA GLY A 385 -32.41 -46.92 8.10
C GLY A 385 -32.68 -46.74 9.60
N ALA A 386 -33.52 -47.62 10.16
CA ALA A 386 -33.78 -47.69 11.59
C ALA A 386 -32.50 -47.95 12.40
N LEU A 387 -31.65 -48.88 11.95
CA LEU A 387 -30.35 -49.15 12.57
C LEU A 387 -29.39 -47.96 12.44
N GLY A 388 -29.42 -47.23 11.32
CA GLY A 388 -28.67 -45.99 11.12
C GLY A 388 -29.07 -44.88 12.11
N VAL A 389 -30.37 -44.65 12.30
CA VAL A 389 -30.88 -43.71 13.32
C VAL A 389 -30.38 -44.09 14.71
N ARG A 390 -30.39 -45.39 15.04
CA ARG A 390 -29.91 -45.87 16.33
C ARG A 390 -28.40 -45.72 16.49
N ALA A 391 -27.61 -45.96 15.45
CA ALA A 391 -26.17 -45.76 15.47
C ALA A 391 -25.82 -44.30 15.76
N ILE A 392 -26.49 -43.35 15.07
CA ILE A 392 -26.35 -41.92 15.33
C ILE A 392 -26.65 -41.60 16.80
N MET A 393 -27.73 -42.14 17.35
CA MET A 393 -28.09 -41.92 18.75
C MET A 393 -27.05 -42.49 19.73
N LEU A 394 -26.41 -43.61 19.42
CA LEU A 394 -25.34 -44.18 20.25
C LEU A 394 -24.09 -43.30 20.20
N SER A 395 -23.66 -42.88 19.01
CA SER A 395 -22.53 -41.96 18.83
C SER A 395 -22.78 -40.61 19.51
N MET A 396 -23.99 -40.08 19.41
CA MET A 396 -24.38 -38.84 20.07
C MET A 396 -24.22 -38.92 21.59
N ILE A 397 -24.55 -40.06 22.22
CA ILE A 397 -24.45 -40.26 23.68
C ILE A 397 -23.01 -40.39 24.17
N GLU A 398 -22.08 -40.77 23.29
CA GLU A 398 -20.66 -40.81 23.59
C GLU A 398 -20.01 -39.42 23.53
N CYS A 399 -20.62 -38.46 22.84
CA CYS A 399 -20.15 -37.08 22.78
C CYS A 399 -20.38 -36.30 24.08
N ARG A 400 -19.50 -35.33 24.34
CA ARG A 400 -19.61 -34.37 25.44
C ARG A 400 -19.56 -32.91 24.97
N ALA A 401 -18.98 -32.65 23.80
CA ALA A 401 -18.95 -31.32 23.22
C ALA A 401 -20.34 -30.92 22.70
N PRO A 402 -20.87 -29.74 23.09
CA PRO A 402 -22.20 -29.28 22.64
C PRO A 402 -22.34 -29.16 21.12
N GLU A 403 -21.28 -28.77 20.42
CA GLU A 403 -21.28 -28.62 18.97
C GLU A 403 -21.41 -29.97 18.25
N ASP A 404 -20.65 -30.98 18.70
CA ASP A 404 -20.77 -32.36 18.19
C ASP A 404 -22.18 -32.92 18.42
N ILE A 405 -22.76 -32.66 19.59
CA ILE A 405 -24.11 -33.12 19.93
C ILE A 405 -25.13 -32.48 18.99
N ARG A 406 -25.01 -31.18 18.66
CA ARG A 406 -25.88 -30.52 17.68
C ARG A 406 -25.71 -31.13 16.29
N ALA A 407 -24.48 -31.31 15.83
CA ALA A 407 -24.19 -31.93 14.55
C ALA A 407 -24.75 -33.35 14.44
N TRP A 408 -24.64 -34.15 15.50
CA TRP A 408 -25.26 -35.48 15.56
C TRP A 408 -26.78 -35.42 15.57
N ASN A 409 -27.39 -34.43 16.24
CA ASN A 409 -28.83 -34.25 16.21
C ASN A 409 -29.34 -33.83 14.82
N GLU A 410 -28.62 -32.99 14.08
CA GLU A 410 -28.94 -32.65 12.70
C GLU A 410 -28.87 -33.89 11.79
N ARG A 411 -27.80 -34.69 11.91
CA ARG A 411 -27.68 -35.98 11.19
C ARG A 411 -28.81 -36.93 11.54
N LYS A 412 -29.21 -36.99 12.81
CA LYS A 412 -30.34 -37.78 13.29
C LYS A 412 -31.60 -37.34 12.55
N LEU A 413 -31.93 -36.05 12.56
CA LEU A 413 -33.13 -35.52 11.88
C LEU A 413 -33.14 -35.81 10.38
N ALA A 414 -32.00 -35.65 9.70
CA ALA A 414 -31.88 -35.96 8.27
C ALA A 414 -32.11 -37.46 7.98
N MET A 415 -31.51 -38.35 8.78
CA MET A 415 -31.71 -39.80 8.65
C MET A 415 -33.17 -40.20 8.90
N GLU A 416 -33.88 -39.49 9.78
CA GLU A 416 -35.29 -39.74 10.02
C GLU A 416 -36.19 -39.36 8.86
N GLN A 417 -35.89 -38.25 8.18
CA GLN A 417 -36.60 -37.89 6.95
C GLN A 417 -36.45 -38.97 5.88
N GLN A 418 -35.25 -39.54 5.74
CA GLN A 418 -35.03 -40.68 4.85
C GLN A 418 -35.80 -41.93 5.30
N LEU A 419 -35.90 -42.16 6.61
CA LEU A 419 -36.64 -43.30 7.13
C LEU A 419 -38.16 -43.16 6.93
N GLU A 420 -38.70 -41.94 6.98
CA GLU A 420 -40.10 -41.69 6.64
C GLU A 420 -40.39 -42.00 5.17
N GLN A 421 -39.47 -41.64 4.26
CA GLN A 421 -39.58 -42.05 2.84
C GLN A 421 -39.61 -43.58 2.69
N ARG A 422 -38.79 -44.31 3.45
CA ARG A 422 -38.81 -45.79 3.45
C ARG A 422 -40.13 -46.36 3.98
N PHE A 423 -40.77 -45.68 4.92
CA PHE A 423 -42.11 -46.03 5.38
C PHE A 423 -43.20 -45.79 4.32
N GLU A 424 -43.04 -44.79 3.46
CA GLU A 424 -43.91 -44.57 2.30
C GLU A 424 -43.69 -45.66 1.23
N GLU A 425 -42.43 -46.01 0.94
CA GLU A 425 -42.08 -47.11 0.04
C GLU A 425 -42.67 -48.44 0.51
N LEU A 426 -42.61 -48.73 1.81
CA LEU A 426 -43.26 -49.90 2.42
C LEU A 426 -44.77 -49.93 2.19
N ALA A 427 -45.43 -48.76 2.27
CA ALA A 427 -46.86 -48.66 2.05
C ALA A 427 -47.25 -49.00 0.59
N VAL A 428 -46.40 -48.64 -0.38
CA VAL A 428 -46.62 -48.94 -1.80
C VAL A 428 -46.59 -50.44 -2.09
N HIS A 429 -45.81 -51.21 -1.32
CA HIS A 429 -45.64 -52.65 -1.52
C HIS A 429 -46.61 -53.52 -0.71
N CYS A 430 -47.50 -52.93 0.09
CA CYS A 430 -48.54 -53.65 0.84
C CYS A 430 -49.64 -54.16 -0.12
N ALA A 431 -49.84 -55.47 -0.22
CA ALA A 431 -50.75 -56.06 -1.21
C ALA A 431 -52.13 -56.45 -0.63
N ASP A 432 -52.22 -56.69 0.68
CA ASP A 432 -53.44 -57.16 1.32
C ASP A 432 -53.75 -56.47 2.67
N SER A 433 -54.90 -56.84 3.27
CA SER A 433 -55.35 -56.34 4.57
C SER A 433 -54.43 -56.72 5.74
N ARG A 434 -53.55 -57.72 5.55
CA ARG A 434 -52.60 -58.17 6.56
C ARG A 434 -51.34 -57.31 6.52
N ASP A 435 -50.79 -57.04 5.34
CA ASP A 435 -49.65 -56.13 5.16
C ASP A 435 -49.97 -54.74 5.71
N SER A 436 -51.19 -54.26 5.43
CA SER A 436 -51.68 -52.98 5.96
C SER A 436 -51.71 -52.96 7.50
N ARG A 437 -52.04 -54.10 8.13
CA ARG A 437 -52.02 -54.23 9.60
C ARG A 437 -50.59 -54.31 10.13
N CYS A 438 -49.71 -55.09 9.51
CA CYS A 438 -48.31 -55.20 9.92
C CYS A 438 -47.57 -53.86 9.80
N LEU A 439 -47.83 -53.09 8.74
CA LEU A 439 -47.30 -51.74 8.58
C LEU A 439 -47.77 -50.79 9.69
N ALA A 440 -49.06 -50.87 10.06
CA ALA A 440 -49.60 -50.04 11.15
C ALA A 440 -48.97 -50.39 12.50
N GLU A 441 -48.82 -51.69 12.81
CA GLU A 441 -48.13 -52.16 14.02
C GLU A 441 -46.65 -51.73 14.04
N LEU A 442 -45.96 -51.79 12.89
CA LEU A 442 -44.58 -51.34 12.76
C LEU A 442 -44.44 -49.83 12.99
N ARG A 443 -45.33 -49.03 12.39
CA ARG A 443 -45.36 -47.57 12.57
C ARG A 443 -45.60 -47.21 14.04
N GLU A 444 -46.58 -47.83 14.70
CA GLU A 444 -46.87 -47.57 16.12
C GLU A 444 -45.68 -47.93 17.03
N ALA A 445 -45.05 -49.08 16.79
CA ALA A 445 -43.86 -49.50 17.52
C ALA A 445 -42.67 -48.54 17.30
N TRP A 446 -42.47 -48.08 16.06
CA TRP A 446 -41.44 -47.12 15.72
C TRP A 446 -41.70 -45.73 16.33
N GLU A 447 -42.92 -45.22 16.28
CA GLU A 447 -43.31 -43.95 16.91
C GLU A 447 -43.05 -43.95 18.42
N SER A 448 -43.26 -45.09 19.07
CA SER A 448 -42.95 -45.26 20.49
C SER A 448 -41.44 -45.16 20.76
N PHE A 449 -40.61 -45.76 19.90
CA PHE A 449 -39.16 -45.57 19.95
C PHE A 449 -38.76 -44.12 19.63
N HIS A 450 -39.33 -43.53 18.58
CA HIS A 450 -39.06 -42.18 18.11
C HIS A 450 -39.27 -41.14 19.23
N ARG A 451 -40.42 -41.18 19.93
CA ARG A 451 -40.70 -40.31 21.08
C ARG A 451 -39.66 -40.45 22.19
N THR A 452 -39.24 -41.68 22.48
CA THR A 452 -38.23 -41.94 23.52
C THR A 452 -36.86 -41.41 23.10
N LYS A 453 -36.46 -41.63 21.84
CA LYS A 453 -35.19 -41.14 21.32
C LYS A 453 -35.17 -39.61 21.27
N ASP A 454 -36.25 -38.94 20.88
CA ASP A 454 -36.29 -37.47 20.78
C ASP A 454 -36.20 -36.81 22.14
N ARG A 455 -36.86 -37.40 23.13
CA ARG A 455 -36.67 -37.02 24.53
C ARG A 455 -35.21 -37.18 24.97
N ASN A 456 -34.54 -38.27 24.59
CA ASN A 456 -33.12 -38.48 24.91
C ASN A 456 -32.19 -37.50 24.17
N ALA A 457 -32.49 -37.16 22.91
CA ALA A 457 -31.77 -36.13 22.17
C ALA A 457 -31.94 -34.75 22.83
N GLY A 458 -33.15 -34.44 23.32
CA GLY A 458 -33.41 -33.26 24.14
C GLY A 458 -32.59 -33.23 25.43
N TYR A 459 -32.50 -34.35 26.15
CA TYR A 459 -31.61 -34.46 27.32
C TYR A 459 -30.14 -34.23 26.96
N MET A 460 -29.65 -34.78 25.84
CA MET A 460 -28.27 -34.54 25.38
C MET A 460 -28.01 -33.05 25.06
N LEU A 461 -28.95 -32.39 24.37
CA LEU A 461 -28.85 -30.97 24.04
C LEU A 461 -28.89 -30.06 25.28
N ASN A 462 -29.59 -30.51 26.34
CA ASN A 462 -29.72 -29.79 27.61
C ASN A 462 -28.64 -30.17 28.64
N GLY A 463 -27.66 -31.01 28.28
CA GLY A 463 -26.56 -31.42 29.18
C GLY A 463 -26.91 -32.52 30.18
N GLU A 464 -28.09 -33.14 30.10
CA GLU A 464 -28.55 -34.24 30.96
C GLU A 464 -28.05 -35.62 30.47
N TYR A 465 -26.73 -35.79 30.35
CA TYR A 465 -26.10 -36.93 29.65
C TYR A 465 -26.41 -38.32 30.24
N GLU A 466 -26.31 -38.48 31.56
CA GLU A 466 -26.57 -39.79 32.19
C GLU A 466 -28.03 -40.20 32.07
N LYS A 467 -28.95 -39.23 32.09
CA LYS A 467 -30.38 -39.45 31.89
C LYS A 467 -30.68 -39.86 30.45
N ALA A 468 -30.04 -39.22 29.47
CA ALA A 468 -30.10 -39.62 28.07
C ALA A 468 -29.56 -41.05 27.85
N ARG A 469 -28.42 -41.37 28.47
CA ARG A 469 -27.77 -42.69 28.38
C ARG A 469 -28.64 -43.79 28.95
N GLN A 470 -29.16 -43.62 30.16
CA GLN A 470 -30.06 -44.59 30.79
C GLN A 470 -31.34 -44.77 29.96
N GLY A 471 -31.94 -43.65 29.52
CA GLY A 471 -33.15 -43.64 28.71
C GLY A 471 -32.99 -44.39 27.39
N LEU A 472 -31.88 -44.22 26.67
CA LEU A 472 -31.66 -44.90 25.39
C LEU A 472 -31.24 -46.38 25.57
N THR A 473 -30.38 -46.67 26.53
CA THR A 473 -29.82 -48.04 26.72
C THR A 473 -30.81 -49.02 27.34
N GLN A 474 -31.79 -48.54 28.11
CA GLN A 474 -32.83 -49.36 28.72
C GLN A 474 -34.13 -49.31 27.90
N GLN A 475 -34.93 -48.25 28.06
CA GLN A 475 -36.25 -48.11 27.46
C GLN A 475 -36.16 -48.00 25.93
N GLY A 476 -35.24 -47.17 25.43
CA GLY A 476 -35.00 -46.99 23.99
C GLY A 476 -34.60 -48.31 23.31
N ARG A 477 -33.72 -49.10 23.93
CA ARG A 477 -33.31 -50.43 23.43
C ARG A 477 -34.50 -51.38 23.30
N GLN A 478 -35.37 -51.43 24.30
CA GLN A 478 -36.54 -52.32 24.28
C GLN A 478 -37.53 -51.92 23.20
N LEU A 479 -37.84 -50.62 23.08
CA LEU A 479 -38.77 -50.10 22.08
C LEU A 479 -38.21 -50.26 20.65
N PHE A 480 -36.92 -49.98 20.46
CA PHE A 480 -36.26 -50.22 19.18
C PHE A 480 -36.29 -51.71 18.80
N LYS A 481 -36.02 -52.59 19.77
CA LYS A 481 -36.10 -54.03 19.55
C LYS A 481 -37.53 -54.44 19.17
N ALA A 482 -38.55 -53.91 19.83
CA ALA A 482 -39.94 -54.17 19.48
C ALA A 482 -40.27 -53.76 18.04
N ALA A 483 -39.82 -52.58 17.60
CA ALA A 483 -40.02 -52.14 16.21
C ALA A 483 -39.32 -53.06 15.20
N LEU A 484 -38.06 -53.43 15.45
CA LEU A 484 -37.35 -54.41 14.60
C LEU A 484 -38.04 -55.78 14.61
N ASP A 485 -38.55 -56.21 15.76
CA ASP A 485 -39.26 -57.48 15.90
C ASP A 485 -40.56 -57.50 15.09
N HIS A 486 -41.30 -56.39 15.02
CA HIS A 486 -42.47 -56.25 14.12
C HIS A 486 -42.06 -56.33 12.65
N ALA A 487 -40.97 -55.68 12.24
CA ALA A 487 -40.46 -55.76 10.86
C ALA A 487 -40.00 -57.19 10.49
N ILE A 488 -39.28 -57.86 11.40
CA ILE A 488 -38.85 -59.25 11.20
C ILE A 488 -40.06 -60.17 11.12
N GLN A 489 -41.04 -60.01 12.02
CA GLN A 489 -42.25 -60.82 12.01
C GLN A 489 -43.07 -60.61 10.75
N TRP A 490 -43.15 -59.38 10.22
CA TRP A 490 -43.81 -59.10 8.95
C TRP A 490 -43.13 -59.83 7.79
N MET A 491 -41.81 -59.85 7.77
CA MET A 491 -41.02 -60.58 6.77
C MET A 491 -41.17 -62.11 6.87
N GLU A 492 -41.35 -62.66 8.08
CA GLU A 492 -41.58 -64.11 8.31
C GLU A 492 -42.92 -64.61 7.81
N ASP A 493 -43.86 -63.69 7.77
CA ASP A 493 -45.26 -63.94 7.53
C ASP A 493 -45.58 -63.97 6.02
N GLU A 494 -44.67 -63.48 5.19
CA GLU A 494 -44.79 -63.42 3.73
C GLU A 494 -44.63 -64.82 3.07
N PRO A 495 -45.49 -65.21 2.11
CA PRO A 495 -45.30 -66.44 1.36
C PRO A 495 -44.04 -66.33 0.48
N ILE A 496 -43.13 -67.30 0.62
CA ILE A 496 -41.93 -67.42 -0.20
C ILE A 496 -42.35 -67.47 -1.68
N ALA A 497 -41.83 -66.58 -2.51
CA ALA A 497 -41.96 -66.69 -3.96
C ALA A 497 -41.34 -68.03 -4.41
N VAL A 498 -42.14 -68.90 -5.02
CA VAL A 498 -41.69 -70.20 -5.56
C VAL A 498 -40.80 -70.00 -6.77
#